data_AF-A0A950RMM8-F1
#
_entry.id   AF-A0A950RMM8-F1
#
_cell.length_a   1.000
_cell.length_b   1.000
_cell.length_c   1.000
_cell.angle_alpha   90.00
_cell.angle_beta   90.00
_cell.angle_gamma   90.00
#
_symmetry.space_group_name_H-M   'P 1'
#
loop_
_entity.id
_entity.type
_entity.pdbx_description
1 polymer ?
#
loop_
_entity_poly.entity_id
_entity_poly.type
_entity_poly.pdbx_seq_one_letter_code
_entity_poly.pdbx_strand_id
1 'polypeptide(L)'
;MATPLPSQPEFSRLQVLYDPELQRRVNALRRPDNGTNWFYLAREYLFLCSAAGLVIAFYLGRAGWDLSVWWDVPVTLLGILLMGIGQHRLVMLGHEASHYALFRNRLLNDLASDWLCMFPLFSVTHNYRLQHMPHHQYTNDPERDPDLVFMQATGHHLTVPVSPRRFLYRHVLRKLVWLPGLVRYVRVRARHLATSGVFPGSERAEGRGSKLLYRIAAGYLLALIAALTALVLWGGPWSLALVPPAMLAGVLTFYALVPDRMYPRPAIRPIVSPRSWTFGRLTYFTLLFSALAWLTYLTGAPWALYYLLLWVVPLVTTFAFFMILREELQHGDAGRGRFQDTRNFEGNPLIRFAVFPMGMGYHLPHHLFPMVPHYHLQQLHTLLQSTEVYSRQAAGVEQIFHTE
;
A
#
# COMPACT_ATOMS: atom_id res chain seq x y z
N MET A 1 6.66 -39.32 -26.48
CA MET A 1 5.30 -38.82 -26.74
C MET A 1 4.46 -39.04 -25.49
N ALA A 2 4.23 -38.00 -24.70
CA ALA A 2 3.33 -38.08 -23.56
C ALA A 2 1.89 -38.00 -24.08
N THR A 3 1.07 -38.99 -23.75
CA THR A 3 -0.35 -39.05 -24.09
C THR A 3 -1.07 -37.85 -23.46
N PRO A 4 -1.87 -37.07 -24.20
CA PRO A 4 -2.69 -36.03 -23.59
C PRO A 4 -3.81 -36.72 -22.80
N LEU A 5 -3.86 -36.46 -21.48
CA LEU A 5 -4.98 -36.89 -20.64
C LEU A 5 -6.28 -36.25 -21.16
N PRO A 6 -7.41 -36.97 -21.06
CA PRO A 6 -8.71 -36.44 -21.46
C PRO A 6 -9.01 -35.15 -20.68
N SER A 7 -9.60 -34.18 -21.36
CA SER A 7 -9.99 -32.89 -20.82
C SER A 7 -11.03 -33.06 -19.70
N GLN A 8 -10.55 -33.28 -18.48
CA GLN A 8 -11.36 -33.14 -17.26
C GLN A 8 -12.00 -31.74 -17.30
N PRO A 9 -13.34 -31.62 -17.23
CA PRO A 9 -14.03 -30.34 -17.27
C PRO A 9 -13.50 -29.44 -16.13
N GLU A 10 -13.40 -28.13 -16.39
CA GLU A 10 -12.86 -27.13 -15.46
C GLU A 10 -13.43 -27.26 -14.03
N PHE A 11 -14.70 -27.68 -13.92
CA PHE A 11 -15.41 -27.97 -12.68
C PHE A 11 -14.75 -29.06 -11.82
N SER A 12 -14.20 -30.13 -12.43
CA SER A 12 -13.52 -31.23 -11.73
C SER A 12 -12.18 -30.78 -11.12
N ARG A 13 -11.48 -29.84 -11.78
CA ARG A 13 -10.19 -29.31 -11.32
C ARG A 13 -10.32 -28.39 -10.10
N LEU A 14 -11.44 -27.68 -9.99
CA LEU A 14 -11.74 -26.83 -8.84
C LEU A 14 -12.14 -27.64 -7.60
N GLN A 15 -12.68 -28.85 -7.75
CA GLN A 15 -13.07 -29.71 -6.62
C GLN A 15 -11.91 -30.00 -5.66
N VAL A 16 -10.67 -30.06 -6.16
CA VAL A 16 -9.48 -30.26 -5.33
C VAL A 16 -9.32 -29.16 -4.28
N LEU A 17 -9.67 -27.90 -4.62
CA LEU A 17 -9.67 -26.81 -3.64
C LEU A 17 -10.73 -27.00 -2.56
N TYR A 18 -11.78 -27.77 -2.82
CA TYR A 18 -12.86 -28.04 -1.88
C TYR A 18 -12.70 -29.39 -1.15
N ASP A 19 -11.57 -30.08 -1.33
CA ASP A 19 -11.25 -31.28 -0.56
C ASP A 19 -11.31 -30.99 0.95
N PRO A 20 -12.07 -31.78 1.74
CA PRO A 20 -12.24 -31.51 3.17
C PRO A 20 -10.93 -31.51 3.96
N GLU A 21 -9.96 -32.37 3.61
CA GLU A 21 -8.68 -32.43 4.30
C GLU A 21 -7.82 -31.21 4.00
N LEU A 22 -7.73 -30.84 2.72
CA LEU A 22 -7.07 -29.60 2.32
C LEU A 22 -7.71 -28.38 3.01
N GLN A 23 -9.03 -28.29 3.02
CA GLN A 23 -9.75 -27.20 3.69
C GLN A 23 -9.48 -27.17 5.19
N ARG A 24 -9.42 -28.33 5.88
CA ARG A 24 -9.03 -28.38 7.30
C ARG A 24 -7.63 -27.80 7.52
N ARG A 25 -6.65 -28.19 6.69
CA ARG A 25 -5.27 -27.71 6.77
C ARG A 25 -5.15 -26.21 6.44
N VAL A 26 -5.83 -25.73 5.39
CA VAL A 26 -5.88 -24.30 5.03
C VAL A 26 -6.53 -23.47 6.13
N ASN A 27 -7.63 -23.95 6.73
CA ASN A 27 -8.32 -23.25 7.81
C ASN A 27 -7.47 -23.12 9.09
N ALA A 28 -6.52 -24.03 9.32
CA ALA A 28 -5.54 -23.88 10.39
C ALA A 28 -4.61 -22.66 10.14
N LEU A 29 -4.25 -22.41 8.87
CA LEU A 29 -3.39 -21.29 8.46
C LEU A 29 -4.12 -19.93 8.45
N ARG A 30 -5.45 -19.91 8.32
CA ARG A 30 -6.29 -18.68 8.30
C ARG A 30 -6.45 -17.97 9.64
N ARG A 31 -5.73 -18.37 10.68
CA ARG A 31 -5.92 -17.85 12.03
C ARG A 31 -4.89 -16.76 12.32
N PRO A 32 -5.20 -15.47 12.09
CA PRO A 32 -4.33 -14.41 12.57
C PRO A 32 -4.28 -14.44 14.10
N ASP A 33 -3.14 -14.06 14.66
CA ASP A 33 -2.98 -13.77 16.08
C ASP A 33 -2.99 -12.24 16.35
N ASN A 34 -2.74 -11.84 17.61
CA ASN A 34 -2.69 -10.42 18.00
C ASN A 34 -1.27 -9.91 18.34
N GLY A 35 -0.23 -10.71 18.10
CA GLY A 35 1.15 -10.47 18.51
C GLY A 35 2.14 -10.34 17.35
N THR A 36 2.11 -11.29 16.40
CA THR A 36 3.10 -11.45 15.33
C THR A 36 3.27 -10.17 14.51
N ASN A 37 2.18 -9.49 14.14
CA ASN A 37 2.26 -8.31 13.30
C ASN A 37 2.78 -7.04 14.01
N TRP A 38 2.86 -7.02 15.35
CA TRP A 38 3.59 -5.95 16.03
C TRP A 38 5.08 -5.97 15.73
N PHE A 39 5.68 -7.17 15.64
CA PHE A 39 7.07 -7.31 15.22
C PHE A 39 7.28 -6.79 13.79
N TYR A 40 6.40 -7.14 12.85
CA TYR A 40 6.50 -6.67 11.48
C TYR A 40 6.31 -5.16 11.36
N LEU A 41 5.34 -4.57 12.06
CA LEU A 41 5.16 -3.12 12.13
C LEU A 41 6.42 -2.44 12.67
N ALA A 42 6.93 -2.89 13.82
CA ALA A 42 8.13 -2.34 14.43
C ALA A 42 9.35 -2.43 13.49
N ARG A 43 9.50 -3.56 12.77
CA ARG A 43 10.56 -3.77 11.79
C ARG A 43 10.47 -2.77 10.63
N GLU A 44 9.27 -2.53 10.08
CA GLU A 44 9.12 -1.59 8.96
C GLU A 44 9.36 -0.14 9.40
N TYR A 45 8.90 0.24 10.60
CA TYR A 45 9.21 1.56 11.15
C TYR A 45 10.69 1.73 11.47
N LEU A 46 11.36 0.70 12.01
CA LEU A 46 12.80 0.72 12.22
C LEU A 46 13.53 0.97 10.89
N PHE A 47 13.16 0.24 9.83
CA PHE A 47 13.75 0.44 8.51
C PHE A 47 13.54 1.87 7.98
N LEU A 48 12.31 2.40 8.04
CA LEU A 48 11.97 3.74 7.59
C LEU A 48 12.70 4.83 8.40
N CYS A 49 12.71 4.71 9.73
CA CYS A 49 13.41 5.64 10.62
C CYS A 49 14.93 5.58 10.43
N SER A 50 15.51 4.40 10.23
CA SER A 50 16.93 4.26 9.92
C SER A 50 17.28 4.86 8.56
N ALA A 51 16.50 4.60 7.52
CA ALA A 51 16.74 5.16 6.19
C ALA A 51 16.67 6.70 6.20
N ALA A 52 15.61 7.27 6.76
CA ALA A 52 15.47 8.72 6.88
C ALA A 52 16.53 9.33 7.82
N GLY A 53 16.76 8.70 8.98
CA GLY A 53 17.72 9.15 9.97
C GLY A 53 19.15 9.18 9.46
N LEU A 54 19.58 8.18 8.69
CA LEU A 54 20.91 8.14 8.07
C LEU A 54 21.08 9.25 7.03
N VAL A 55 20.06 9.54 6.22
CA VAL A 55 20.11 10.63 5.24
C VAL A 55 20.17 11.99 5.94
N ILE A 56 19.35 12.20 6.97
CA ILE A 56 19.34 13.43 7.75
C ILE A 56 20.67 13.61 8.50
N ALA A 57 21.18 12.55 9.13
CA ALA A 57 22.48 12.57 9.80
C ALA A 57 23.61 12.88 8.81
N PHE A 58 23.54 12.36 7.59
CA PHE A 58 24.46 12.72 6.52
C PHE A 58 24.39 14.22 6.22
N TYR A 59 23.21 14.80 6.00
CA TYR A 59 23.09 16.25 5.73
C TYR A 59 23.66 17.12 6.86
N LEU A 60 23.42 16.72 8.11
CA LEU A 60 23.89 17.46 9.28
C LEU A 60 25.41 17.32 9.49
N GLY A 61 25.98 16.15 9.18
CA GLY A 61 27.40 15.85 9.36
C GLY A 61 28.30 16.19 8.17
N ARG A 62 27.75 16.27 6.95
CA ARG A 62 28.50 16.36 5.69
C ARG A 62 29.57 17.44 5.70
N ALA A 63 29.23 18.65 6.17
CA ALA A 63 30.16 19.77 6.20
C ALA A 63 31.34 19.53 7.16
N GLY A 64 31.10 18.84 8.28
CA GLY A 64 32.15 18.46 9.23
C GLY A 64 33.04 17.30 8.75
N TRP A 65 32.68 16.64 7.66
CA TRP A 65 33.49 15.60 7.00
C TRP A 65 34.20 16.12 5.74
N ASP A 66 34.23 17.44 5.52
CA ASP A 66 34.82 18.08 4.34
C ASP A 66 34.29 17.56 2.99
N LEU A 67 33.05 17.06 2.99
CA LEU A 67 32.40 16.53 1.79
C LEU A 67 31.65 17.64 1.03
N SER A 68 31.86 17.67 -0.29
CA SER A 68 31.14 18.56 -1.21
C SER A 68 29.62 18.37 -1.13
N VAL A 69 28.87 19.46 -1.27
CA VAL A 69 27.39 19.46 -1.35
C VAL A 69 26.85 18.54 -2.44
N TRP A 70 27.64 18.25 -3.48
CA TRP A 70 27.26 17.33 -4.54
C TRP A 70 27.00 15.91 -4.04
N TRP A 71 27.56 15.50 -2.90
CA TRP A 71 27.23 14.22 -2.27
C TRP A 71 25.80 14.15 -1.74
N ASP A 72 25.14 15.29 -1.50
CA ASP A 72 23.73 15.30 -1.11
C ASP A 72 22.87 14.66 -2.20
N VAL A 73 23.23 14.79 -3.48
CA VAL A 73 22.45 14.22 -4.60
C VAL A 73 22.36 12.69 -4.54
N PRO A 74 23.47 11.92 -4.63
CA PRO A 74 23.38 10.45 -4.58
C PRO A 74 22.82 9.94 -3.25
N VAL A 75 23.10 10.60 -2.12
CA VAL A 75 22.53 10.22 -0.81
C VAL A 75 21.02 10.45 -0.79
N THR A 76 20.54 11.56 -1.34
CA THR A 76 19.10 11.85 -1.47
C THR A 76 18.42 10.81 -2.36
N LEU A 77 19.02 10.49 -3.51
CA LEU A 77 18.46 9.50 -4.44
C LEU A 77 18.37 8.11 -3.81
N LEU A 78 19.40 7.70 -3.06
CA LEU A 78 19.39 6.46 -2.29
C LEU A 78 18.32 6.50 -1.19
N GLY A 79 18.21 7.63 -0.47
CA GLY A 79 17.16 7.87 0.51
C GLY A 79 15.77 7.71 -0.09
N ILE A 80 15.51 8.35 -1.23
CA ILE A 80 14.22 8.26 -1.93
C ILE A 80 13.91 6.82 -2.34
N LEU A 81 14.90 6.06 -2.83
CA LEU A 81 14.75 4.65 -3.14
C LEU A 81 14.38 3.81 -1.91
N LEU A 82 15.16 3.92 -0.83
CA LEU A 82 14.95 3.15 0.39
C LEU A 82 13.61 3.50 1.04
N MET A 83 13.26 4.78 1.10
CA MET A 83 11.98 5.22 1.64
C MET A 83 10.80 4.69 0.82
N GLY A 84 10.90 4.67 -0.52
CA GLY A 84 9.89 4.07 -1.39
C GLY A 84 9.72 2.56 -1.17
N ILE A 85 10.82 1.83 -0.95
CA ILE A 85 10.78 0.42 -0.55
C ILE A 85 10.05 0.27 0.79
N GLY A 86 10.42 1.06 1.80
CA GLY A 86 9.80 1.00 3.12
C GLY A 86 8.31 1.31 3.10
N GLN A 87 7.90 2.32 2.33
CA GLN A 87 6.48 2.66 2.13
C GLN A 87 5.72 1.54 1.41
N HIS A 88 6.34 0.90 0.42
CA HIS A 88 5.75 -0.24 -0.28
C HIS A 88 5.55 -1.44 0.67
N ARG A 89 6.52 -1.67 1.56
CA ARG A 89 6.44 -2.71 2.59
C ARG A 89 5.37 -2.39 3.64
N LEU A 90 5.24 -1.12 4.02
CA LEU A 90 4.23 -0.65 4.97
C LEU A 90 2.81 -0.82 4.42
N VAL A 91 2.58 -0.50 3.14
CA VAL A 91 1.25 -0.70 2.53
C VAL A 91 0.88 -2.18 2.46
N MET A 92 1.84 -3.12 2.43
CA MET A 92 1.52 -4.56 2.47
C MET A 92 0.91 -4.98 3.80
N LEU A 93 1.35 -4.41 4.93
CA LEU A 93 0.67 -4.62 6.22
C LEU A 93 -0.74 -4.01 6.21
N GLY A 94 -0.91 -2.85 5.59
CA GLY A 94 -2.24 -2.28 5.40
C GLY A 94 -3.13 -3.12 4.47
N HIS A 95 -2.55 -3.79 3.47
CA HIS A 95 -3.23 -4.75 2.60
C HIS A 95 -3.70 -5.97 3.38
N GLU A 96 -2.89 -6.54 4.28
CA GLU A 96 -3.33 -7.62 5.19
C GLU A 96 -4.53 -7.20 6.03
N ALA A 97 -4.53 -5.96 6.53
CA ALA A 97 -5.65 -5.43 7.30
C ALA A 97 -6.92 -5.27 6.46
N SER A 98 -6.80 -5.06 5.16
CA SER A 98 -7.94 -5.02 4.24
C SER A 98 -8.67 -6.36 4.18
N HIS A 99 -7.94 -7.47 4.37
CA HIS A 99 -8.48 -8.83 4.50
C HIS A 99 -8.83 -9.23 5.94
N TYR A 100 -8.71 -8.32 6.91
CA TYR A 100 -8.82 -8.65 8.34
C TYR A 100 -7.82 -9.72 8.82
N ALA A 101 -6.66 -9.80 8.15
CA ALA A 101 -5.60 -10.76 8.46
C ALA A 101 -4.42 -10.13 9.22
N LEU A 102 -4.42 -8.81 9.46
CA LEU A 102 -3.36 -8.15 10.22
C LEU A 102 -3.47 -8.45 11.72
N PHE A 103 -4.68 -8.46 12.29
CA PHE A 103 -4.90 -8.84 13.69
C PHE A 103 -6.21 -9.62 13.85
N ARG A 104 -6.24 -10.56 14.79
CA ARG A 104 -7.47 -11.32 15.12
C ARG A 104 -8.61 -10.42 15.58
N ASN A 105 -8.31 -9.41 16.40
CA ASN A 105 -9.30 -8.43 16.82
C ASN A 105 -9.54 -7.42 15.69
N ARG A 106 -10.77 -7.37 15.16
CA ARG A 106 -11.11 -6.52 14.01
C ARG A 106 -11.00 -5.01 14.27
N LEU A 107 -11.27 -4.57 15.49
CA LEU A 107 -11.10 -3.16 15.85
C LEU A 107 -9.61 -2.80 15.89
N LEU A 108 -8.80 -3.63 16.53
CA LEU A 108 -7.34 -3.49 16.53
C LEU A 108 -6.77 -3.53 15.11
N ASN A 109 -7.26 -4.44 14.27
CA ASN A 109 -6.87 -4.57 12.87
C ASN A 109 -7.01 -3.25 12.11
N ASP A 110 -8.21 -2.66 12.14
CA ASP A 110 -8.47 -1.42 11.41
C ASP A 110 -7.77 -0.21 12.07
N LEU A 111 -7.73 -0.13 13.41
CA LEU A 111 -7.04 0.98 14.10
C LEU A 111 -5.52 0.95 13.90
N ALA A 112 -4.89 -0.21 14.09
CA ALA A 112 -3.44 -0.36 13.91
C ALA A 112 -3.06 -0.09 12.45
N SER A 113 -3.82 -0.64 11.49
CA SER A 113 -3.60 -0.36 10.08
C SER A 113 -3.79 1.12 9.75
N ASP A 114 -4.85 1.76 10.22
CA ASP A 114 -5.09 3.18 9.95
C ASP A 114 -3.98 4.05 10.52
N TRP A 115 -3.63 3.92 11.80
CA TRP A 115 -2.65 4.79 12.45
C TRP A 115 -1.20 4.50 12.06
N LEU A 116 -0.87 3.24 11.77
CA LEU A 116 0.51 2.81 11.54
C LEU A 116 0.82 2.46 10.08
N CYS A 117 -0.18 2.35 9.21
CA CYS A 117 0.05 2.05 7.79
C CYS A 117 -0.66 3.06 6.88
N MET A 118 -1.98 3.14 6.94
CA MET A 118 -2.79 3.82 5.93
C MET A 118 -2.79 5.35 6.07
N PHE A 119 -2.91 5.92 7.28
CA PHE A 119 -2.78 7.37 7.48
C PHE A 119 -1.39 7.90 7.08
N PRO A 120 -0.26 7.27 7.45
CA PRO A 120 1.06 7.65 6.93
C PRO A 120 1.12 7.70 5.40
N LEU A 121 0.34 6.85 4.72
CA LEU A 121 0.24 6.76 3.26
C LEU A 121 -0.94 7.56 2.67
N PHE A 122 -1.53 8.47 3.45
CA PHE A 122 -2.66 9.32 3.07
C PHE A 122 -3.95 8.58 2.65
N SER A 123 -4.09 7.33 3.09
CA SER A 123 -5.19 6.41 2.81
C SER A 123 -5.97 6.06 4.09
N VAL A 124 -6.99 5.20 3.96
CA VAL A 124 -7.76 4.60 5.05
C VAL A 124 -8.00 3.14 4.69
N THR A 125 -7.86 2.24 5.65
CA THR A 125 -7.98 0.78 5.46
C THR A 125 -9.30 0.41 4.79
N HIS A 126 -10.40 1.02 5.22
CA HIS A 126 -11.72 0.75 4.66
C HIS A 126 -11.82 1.12 3.17
N ASN A 127 -11.32 2.30 2.76
CA ASN A 127 -11.34 2.72 1.36
C ASN A 127 -10.47 1.82 0.50
N TYR A 128 -9.30 1.42 1.01
CA TYR A 128 -8.45 0.45 0.33
C TYR A 128 -9.14 -0.90 0.18
N ARG A 129 -9.82 -1.41 1.22
CA ARG A 129 -10.60 -2.65 1.20
C ARG A 129 -11.70 -2.63 0.13
N LEU A 130 -12.43 -1.52 -0.01
CA LEU A 130 -13.48 -1.38 -1.04
C LEU A 130 -12.92 -1.44 -2.47
N GLN A 131 -11.68 -0.96 -2.67
CA GLN A 131 -10.98 -1.09 -3.95
C GLN A 131 -10.39 -2.48 -4.16
N HIS A 132 -9.88 -3.09 -3.10
CA HIS A 132 -9.09 -4.30 -3.22
C HIS A 132 -9.95 -5.58 -3.30
N MET A 133 -11.12 -5.61 -2.67
CA MET A 133 -12.02 -6.78 -2.71
C MET A 133 -12.52 -7.11 -4.13
N PRO A 134 -12.95 -6.14 -4.96
CA PRO A 134 -13.33 -6.42 -6.34
C PRO A 134 -12.18 -6.99 -7.19
N HIS A 135 -10.93 -6.61 -6.92
CA HIS A 135 -9.76 -7.17 -7.60
C HIS A 135 -9.61 -8.68 -7.32
N HIS A 136 -9.85 -9.15 -6.10
CA HIS A 136 -9.90 -10.58 -5.79
C HIS A 136 -11.10 -11.30 -6.40
N GLN A 137 -12.23 -10.62 -6.51
CA GLN A 137 -13.46 -11.20 -7.04
C GLN A 137 -13.44 -11.31 -8.57
N TYR A 138 -12.86 -10.33 -9.25
CA TYR A 138 -12.90 -10.18 -10.70
C TYR A 138 -11.49 -10.13 -11.31
N THR A 139 -10.52 -10.82 -10.73
CA THR A 139 -9.11 -10.76 -11.14
C THR A 139 -8.94 -10.87 -12.66
N ASN A 140 -8.20 -9.92 -13.24
CA ASN A 140 -7.93 -9.77 -14.68
C ASN A 140 -9.18 -9.57 -15.57
N ASP A 141 -10.32 -9.18 -15.00
CA ASP A 141 -11.48 -8.73 -15.77
C ASP A 141 -11.25 -7.27 -16.25
N PRO A 142 -11.28 -6.99 -17.56
CA PRO A 142 -10.91 -5.68 -18.10
C PRO A 142 -11.84 -4.54 -17.70
N GLU A 143 -13.06 -4.85 -17.24
CA GLU A 143 -14.05 -3.83 -16.85
C GLU A 143 -14.25 -3.77 -15.34
N ARG A 144 -14.11 -4.91 -14.65
CA ARG A 144 -14.49 -5.06 -13.24
C ARG A 144 -13.32 -5.15 -12.28
N ASP A 145 -12.10 -5.46 -12.73
CA ASP A 145 -10.90 -5.45 -11.90
C ASP A 145 -10.36 -4.01 -11.75
N PRO A 146 -10.46 -3.38 -10.56
CA PRO A 146 -9.95 -2.04 -10.33
C PRO A 146 -8.49 -1.85 -10.72
N ASP A 147 -7.64 -2.82 -10.38
CA ASP A 147 -6.20 -2.65 -10.54
C ASP A 147 -5.80 -2.77 -12.02
N LEU A 148 -6.45 -3.66 -12.79
CA LEU A 148 -6.28 -3.72 -14.24
C LEU A 148 -6.76 -2.42 -14.94
N VAL A 149 -7.93 -1.90 -14.54
CA VAL A 149 -8.45 -0.62 -15.08
C VAL A 149 -7.48 0.53 -14.80
N PHE A 150 -6.86 0.58 -13.60
CA PHE A 150 -5.85 1.59 -13.29
C PHE A 150 -4.58 1.44 -14.11
N MET A 151 -4.10 0.22 -14.26
CA MET A 151 -2.90 -0.09 -15.04
C MET A 151 -3.10 0.32 -16.51
N GLN A 152 -4.25 0.00 -17.10
CA GLN A 152 -4.62 0.46 -18.45
C GLN A 152 -4.73 1.99 -18.55
N ALA A 153 -5.44 2.64 -17.62
CA ALA A 153 -5.63 4.09 -17.61
C ALA A 153 -4.32 4.88 -17.43
N THR A 154 -3.29 4.25 -16.87
CA THR A 154 -1.96 4.85 -16.63
C THR A 154 -0.94 4.48 -17.70
N GLY A 155 -1.30 3.60 -18.63
CA GLY A 155 -0.42 3.12 -19.70
C GLY A 155 0.67 2.17 -19.18
N HIS A 156 0.38 1.46 -18.09
CA HIS A 156 1.27 0.45 -17.52
C HIS A 156 0.66 -0.92 -17.82
N HIS A 157 1.25 -1.61 -18.78
CA HIS A 157 0.88 -2.96 -19.13
C HIS A 157 2.15 -3.72 -19.44
N LEU A 158 2.19 -4.97 -19.01
CA LEU A 158 3.17 -5.95 -19.42
C LEU A 158 2.50 -6.84 -20.46
N THR A 159 3.21 -7.09 -21.56
CA THR A 159 2.82 -8.08 -22.57
C THR A 159 3.89 -9.16 -22.54
N VAL A 160 3.48 -10.41 -22.40
CA VAL A 160 4.38 -11.56 -22.28
C VAL A 160 4.32 -12.43 -23.55
N PRO A 161 5.39 -13.15 -23.91
CA PRO A 161 6.72 -13.15 -23.28
C PRO A 161 7.55 -11.89 -23.62
N VAL A 162 8.51 -11.57 -22.74
CA VAL A 162 9.45 -10.45 -22.92
C VAL A 162 10.88 -10.88 -22.61
N SER A 163 11.87 -10.43 -23.39
CA SER A 163 13.27 -10.73 -23.09
C SER A 163 13.75 -10.01 -21.81
N PRO A 164 14.67 -10.60 -21.02
CA PRO A 164 15.16 -9.98 -19.78
C PRO A 164 15.71 -8.56 -19.98
N ARG A 165 16.44 -8.32 -21.08
CA ARG A 165 16.97 -6.98 -21.43
C ARG A 165 15.86 -5.98 -21.69
N ARG A 166 14.82 -6.39 -22.43
CA ARG A 166 13.66 -5.53 -22.74
C ARG A 166 12.83 -5.25 -21.49
N PHE A 167 12.69 -6.23 -20.60
CA PHE A 167 12.03 -6.07 -19.30
C PHE A 167 12.79 -5.04 -18.44
N LEU A 168 14.10 -5.24 -18.25
CA LEU A 168 14.95 -4.33 -17.48
C LEU A 168 14.86 -2.89 -18.01
N TYR A 169 14.95 -2.68 -19.32
CA TYR A 169 14.84 -1.34 -19.88
C TYR A 169 13.42 -0.75 -19.75
N ARG A 170 12.38 -1.46 -20.20
CA ARG A 170 11.02 -0.88 -20.33
C ARG A 170 10.23 -0.86 -19.03
N HIS A 171 10.41 -1.84 -18.16
CA HIS A 171 9.60 -2.06 -16.95
C HIS A 171 10.33 -1.68 -15.66
N VAL A 172 11.66 -1.62 -15.68
CA VAL A 172 12.47 -1.18 -14.53
C VAL A 172 13.03 0.23 -14.78
N LEU A 173 14.06 0.37 -15.62
CA LEU A 173 14.82 1.62 -15.77
C LEU A 173 13.96 2.78 -16.29
N ARG A 174 13.26 2.59 -17.41
CA ARG A 174 12.44 3.65 -18.02
C ARG A 174 11.34 4.12 -17.07
N LYS A 175 10.72 3.22 -16.32
CA LYS A 175 9.62 3.58 -15.40
C LYS A 175 10.11 4.26 -14.13
N LEU A 176 11.25 3.82 -13.60
CA LEU A 176 11.85 4.44 -12.43
C LEU A 176 12.25 5.90 -12.71
N VAL A 177 12.76 6.17 -13.92
CA VAL A 177 13.25 7.52 -14.30
C VAL A 177 12.14 8.40 -14.91
N TRP A 178 11.12 7.82 -15.54
CA TRP A 178 10.03 8.58 -16.17
C TRP A 178 8.97 9.06 -15.15
N LEU A 179 9.33 10.13 -14.42
CA LEU A 179 8.49 10.76 -13.40
C LEU A 179 7.05 11.10 -13.85
N PRO A 180 6.80 11.59 -15.08
CA PRO A 180 5.42 11.89 -15.51
C PRO A 180 4.49 10.68 -15.47
N GLY A 181 5.01 9.47 -15.74
CA GLY A 181 4.25 8.23 -15.64
C GLY A 181 3.85 7.90 -14.20
N LEU A 182 4.81 8.02 -13.28
CA LEU A 182 4.60 7.77 -11.84
C LEU A 182 3.61 8.76 -11.23
N VAL A 183 3.73 10.05 -11.57
CA VAL A 183 2.79 11.08 -11.14
C VAL A 183 1.39 10.84 -11.71
N ARG A 184 1.28 10.41 -12.98
CA ARG A 184 -0.02 10.02 -13.58
C ARG A 184 -0.63 8.85 -12.81
N TYR A 185 0.16 7.84 -12.45
CA TYR A 185 -0.29 6.69 -11.66
C TYR A 185 -0.88 7.11 -10.30
N VAL A 186 -0.13 7.90 -9.53
CA VAL A 186 -0.59 8.37 -8.22
C VAL A 186 -1.84 9.24 -8.34
N ARG A 187 -1.90 10.14 -9.34
CA ARG A 187 -3.07 10.98 -9.58
C ARG A 187 -4.32 10.16 -9.92
N VAL A 188 -4.18 9.14 -10.75
CA VAL A 188 -5.29 8.23 -11.09
C VAL A 188 -5.75 7.50 -9.82
N ARG A 189 -4.85 6.86 -9.06
CA ARG A 189 -5.23 6.17 -7.81
C ARG A 189 -5.88 7.11 -6.77
N ALA A 190 -5.31 8.30 -6.55
CA ALA A 190 -5.84 9.28 -5.59
C ALA A 190 -7.27 9.75 -5.93
N ARG A 191 -7.57 9.95 -7.22
CA ARG A 191 -8.92 10.32 -7.66
C ARG A 191 -9.95 9.24 -7.33
N HIS A 192 -9.58 7.97 -7.45
CA HIS A 192 -10.49 6.84 -7.17
C HIS A 192 -10.68 6.59 -5.67
N LEU A 193 -9.63 6.77 -4.86
CA LEU A 193 -9.74 6.79 -3.40
C LEU A 193 -10.68 7.90 -2.92
N ALA A 194 -10.66 9.07 -3.57
CA ALA A 194 -11.54 10.20 -3.24
C ALA A 194 -13.01 9.98 -3.62
N THR A 195 -13.31 9.06 -4.56
CA THR A 195 -14.68 8.74 -4.99
C THR A 195 -15.32 7.56 -4.24
N SER A 196 -14.77 7.18 -3.07
CA SER A 196 -15.32 6.11 -2.21
C SER A 196 -15.39 4.73 -2.88
N GLY A 197 -14.45 4.41 -3.78
CA GLY A 197 -14.35 3.06 -4.35
C GLY A 197 -15.49 2.68 -5.30
N VAL A 198 -16.16 3.64 -5.93
CA VAL A 198 -17.14 3.34 -6.99
C VAL A 198 -16.40 3.03 -8.29
N PHE A 199 -16.52 1.79 -8.76
CA PHE A 199 -16.02 1.31 -10.04
C PHE A 199 -17.16 1.20 -11.06
N PRO A 200 -16.87 1.28 -12.37
CA PRO A 200 -17.81 0.78 -13.38
C PRO A 200 -18.19 -0.67 -13.02
N GLY A 201 -19.47 -0.94 -12.80
CA GLY A 201 -19.97 -2.27 -12.42
C GLY A 201 -20.00 -2.59 -10.91
N SER A 202 -19.49 -1.73 -10.01
CA SER A 202 -19.75 -1.91 -8.57
C SER A 202 -21.18 -1.48 -8.24
N GLU A 203 -22.03 -2.41 -7.81
CA GLU A 203 -23.39 -2.10 -7.39
C GLU A 203 -23.40 -1.06 -6.25
N ARG A 204 -24.01 0.09 -6.53
CA ARG A 204 -24.60 1.07 -5.61
C ARG A 204 -23.86 1.32 -4.28
N ALA A 205 -22.87 2.21 -4.31
CA ALA A 205 -22.62 3.04 -3.12
C ALA A 205 -23.76 4.08 -3.03
N GLU A 206 -24.75 3.82 -2.17
CA GLU A 206 -26.00 4.62 -2.03
C GLU A 206 -25.81 6.05 -1.49
N GLY A 207 -24.58 6.53 -1.28
CA GLY A 207 -24.37 7.93 -0.91
C GLY A 207 -22.90 8.35 -0.96
N ARG A 208 -22.55 9.13 -1.99
CA ARG A 208 -21.28 9.88 -1.99
C ARG A 208 -21.32 10.86 -0.82
N GLY A 209 -20.40 10.71 0.12
CA GLY A 209 -20.24 11.65 1.24
C GLY A 209 -20.07 13.08 0.73
N SER A 210 -20.40 14.06 1.58
CA SER A 210 -20.38 15.47 1.18
C SER A 210 -18.96 15.91 0.78
N LYS A 211 -18.82 16.42 -0.46
CA LYS A 211 -17.57 17.01 -0.95
C LYS A 211 -17.11 18.19 -0.08
N LEU A 212 -18.03 18.87 0.60
CA LEU A 212 -17.72 19.98 1.49
C LEU A 212 -16.85 19.51 2.67
N LEU A 213 -17.13 18.34 3.25
CA LEU A 213 -16.33 17.80 4.35
C LEU A 213 -14.87 17.60 3.92
N TYR A 214 -14.64 16.94 2.79
CA TYR A 214 -13.28 16.77 2.26
C TYR A 214 -12.56 18.10 2.00
N ARG A 215 -13.26 19.13 1.52
CA ARG A 215 -12.71 20.48 1.31
C ARG A 215 -12.36 21.17 2.63
N ILE A 216 -13.20 21.02 3.66
CA ILE A 216 -12.94 21.57 5.01
C ILE A 216 -11.74 20.85 5.63
N ALA A 217 -11.64 19.52 5.52
CA ALA A 217 -10.46 18.79 5.99
C ALA A 217 -9.18 19.27 5.29
N ALA A 218 -9.20 19.43 3.96
CA ALA A 218 -8.06 19.94 3.21
C ALA A 218 -7.70 21.38 3.60
N GLY A 219 -8.69 22.26 3.73
CA GLY A 219 -8.51 23.64 4.17
C GLY A 219 -7.93 23.72 5.58
N TYR A 220 -8.39 22.87 6.50
CA TYR A 220 -7.82 22.75 7.85
C TYR A 220 -6.34 22.39 7.81
N LEU A 221 -5.95 21.37 7.04
CA LEU A 221 -4.54 20.95 6.95
C LEU A 221 -3.65 22.06 6.35
N LEU A 222 -4.14 22.78 5.34
CA LEU A 222 -3.42 23.93 4.76
C LEU A 222 -3.26 25.07 5.77
N ALA A 223 -4.34 25.42 6.48
CA ALA A 223 -4.32 26.43 7.52
C ALA A 223 -3.38 26.05 8.67
N LEU A 224 -3.38 24.77 9.06
CA LEU A 224 -2.49 24.24 10.09
C LEU A 224 -1.02 24.35 9.68
N ILE A 225 -0.66 23.96 8.45
CA ILE A 225 0.71 24.07 7.95
C ILE A 225 1.16 25.55 7.93
N ALA A 226 0.30 26.45 7.44
CA ALA A 226 0.59 27.89 7.42
C ALA A 226 0.77 28.46 8.84
N ALA A 227 -0.12 28.10 9.78
CA ALA A 227 -0.04 28.51 11.17
C ALA A 227 1.25 27.99 11.84
N LEU A 228 1.55 26.70 11.70
CA LEU A 228 2.78 26.10 12.25
C LEU A 228 4.04 26.76 11.68
N THR A 229 4.05 27.07 10.39
CA THR A 229 5.18 27.78 9.74
C THR A 229 5.36 29.16 10.37
N ALA A 230 4.29 29.94 10.50
CA ALA A 230 4.33 31.26 11.14
C ALA A 230 4.77 31.18 12.61
N LEU A 231 4.30 30.16 13.36
CA LEU A 231 4.66 29.95 14.76
C LEU A 231 6.12 29.55 14.94
N VAL A 232 6.69 28.78 14.02
CA VAL A 232 8.12 28.45 14.04
C VAL A 232 8.98 29.68 13.73
N LEU A 233 8.56 30.53 12.79
CA LEU A 233 9.33 31.70 12.36
C LEU A 233 9.22 32.90 13.32
N TRP A 234 8.05 33.14 13.89
CA TRP A 234 7.73 34.36 14.64
C TRP A 234 7.04 34.12 15.97
N GLY A 235 6.68 32.87 16.27
CA GLY A 235 6.02 32.49 17.51
C GLY A 235 6.99 32.22 18.65
N GLY A 236 6.45 31.63 19.71
CA GLY A 236 7.21 31.13 20.86
C GLY A 236 6.75 29.72 21.24
N PRO A 237 7.41 29.08 22.21
CA PRO A 237 7.14 27.68 22.55
C PRO A 237 5.70 27.48 23.05
N TRP A 238 5.14 28.48 23.76
CA TRP A 238 3.77 28.43 24.25
C TRP A 238 2.73 28.49 23.13
N SER A 239 2.91 29.35 22.13
CA SER A 239 1.99 29.40 21.00
C SER A 239 2.09 28.15 20.13
N LEU A 240 3.30 27.61 19.96
CA LEU A 240 3.52 26.33 19.27
C LEU A 240 2.90 25.13 20.01
N ALA A 241 2.85 25.18 21.35
CA ALA A 241 2.21 24.15 22.17
C ALA A 241 0.67 24.23 22.13
N LEU A 242 0.10 25.44 22.13
CA LEU A 242 -1.33 25.66 22.39
C LEU A 242 -2.17 25.78 21.12
N VAL A 243 -1.64 26.39 20.05
CA VAL A 243 -2.41 26.65 18.83
C VAL A 243 -2.82 25.35 18.11
N PRO A 244 -1.95 24.36 17.87
CA PRO A 244 -2.34 23.15 17.14
C PRO A 244 -3.42 22.31 17.85
N PRO A 245 -3.34 22.06 19.17
CA PRO A 245 -4.43 21.41 19.90
C PRO A 245 -5.73 22.20 19.87
N ALA A 246 -5.69 23.54 19.98
CA ALA A 246 -6.89 24.36 19.88
C ALA A 246 -7.54 24.29 18.49
N MET A 247 -6.73 24.35 17.43
CA MET A 247 -7.19 24.14 16.05
C MET A 247 -7.80 22.75 15.86
N LEU A 248 -7.16 21.70 16.41
CA LEU A 248 -7.68 20.33 16.37
C LEU A 248 -9.01 20.21 17.10
N ALA A 249 -9.13 20.75 18.32
CA ALA A 249 -10.37 20.75 19.08
C ALA A 249 -11.49 21.42 18.27
N GLY A 250 -11.23 22.60 17.70
CA GLY A 250 -12.20 23.31 16.86
C GLY A 250 -12.69 22.50 15.66
N VAL A 251 -11.78 21.88 14.90
CA VAL A 251 -12.18 21.06 13.74
C VAL A 251 -12.89 19.77 14.16
N LEU A 252 -12.44 19.10 15.23
CA LEU A 252 -13.10 17.89 15.73
C LEU A 252 -14.50 18.18 16.27
N THR A 253 -14.70 19.30 16.98
CA THR A 253 -16.02 19.77 17.39
C THR A 253 -16.92 20.02 16.19
N PHE A 254 -16.41 20.69 15.14
CA PHE A 254 -17.16 20.86 13.90
C PHE A 254 -17.63 19.51 13.34
N TYR A 255 -16.73 18.53 13.16
CA TYR A 255 -17.10 17.21 12.64
C TYR A 255 -18.00 16.40 13.59
N ALA A 256 -17.88 16.59 14.91
CA ALA A 256 -18.78 15.97 15.88
C ALA A 256 -20.24 16.42 15.68
N LEU A 257 -20.44 17.71 15.37
CA LEU A 257 -21.75 18.33 15.15
C LEU A 257 -22.32 18.06 13.75
N VAL A 258 -21.50 17.63 12.78
CA VAL A 258 -21.96 17.29 11.44
C VAL A 258 -22.93 16.09 11.48
N PRO A 259 -24.14 16.20 10.90
CA PRO A 259 -25.09 15.10 10.83
C PRO A 259 -24.55 13.87 10.08
N ASP A 260 -24.87 12.66 10.56
CA ASP A 260 -24.38 11.39 9.98
C ASP A 260 -24.68 11.24 8.48
N ARG A 261 -25.78 11.84 8.00
CA ARG A 261 -26.14 11.84 6.57
C ARG A 261 -25.13 12.52 5.65
N MET A 262 -24.24 13.38 6.16
CA MET A 262 -23.22 14.05 5.35
C MET A 262 -21.95 13.20 5.18
N TYR A 263 -21.77 12.19 6.01
CA TYR A 263 -20.66 11.24 5.90
C TYR A 263 -20.92 10.22 4.79
N PRO A 264 -19.87 9.64 4.19
CA PRO A 264 -20.04 8.60 3.19
C PRO A 264 -20.75 7.38 3.78
N ARG A 265 -21.66 6.79 3.00
CA ARG A 265 -22.33 5.53 3.33
C ARG A 265 -21.74 4.41 2.46
N PRO A 266 -20.66 3.75 2.92
CA PRO A 266 -20.03 2.70 2.15
C PRO A 266 -20.94 1.48 1.98
N ALA A 267 -20.81 0.78 0.86
CA ALA A 267 -21.58 -0.43 0.56
C ALA A 267 -21.31 -1.56 1.57
N ILE A 268 -20.07 -1.67 2.06
CA ILE A 268 -19.69 -2.59 3.12
C ILE A 268 -19.66 -1.82 4.43
N ARG A 269 -20.37 -2.31 5.46
CA ARG A 269 -20.36 -1.68 6.78
C ARG A 269 -18.93 -1.68 7.37
N PRO A 270 -18.36 -0.52 7.72
CA PRO A 270 -17.02 -0.46 8.26
C PRO A 270 -17.01 -0.82 9.75
N ILE A 271 -15.86 -1.29 10.24
CA ILE A 271 -15.64 -1.52 11.68
C ILE A 271 -15.50 -0.17 12.40
N VAL A 272 -14.66 0.71 11.85
CA VAL A 272 -14.48 2.09 12.31
C VAL A 272 -15.38 3.00 11.50
N SER A 273 -16.22 3.80 12.15
CA SER A 273 -17.19 4.64 11.43
C SER A 273 -16.50 5.76 10.60
N PRO A 274 -17.16 6.28 9.56
CA PRO A 274 -16.61 7.38 8.78
C PRO A 274 -16.25 8.64 9.55
N ARG A 275 -17.03 8.96 10.59
CA ARG A 275 -16.73 10.02 11.53
C ARG A 275 -15.44 9.71 12.30
N SER A 276 -15.31 8.49 12.81
CA SER A 276 -14.16 8.07 13.63
C SER A 276 -12.84 8.06 12.86
N TRP A 277 -12.81 7.54 11.62
CA TRP A 277 -11.57 7.64 10.83
C TRP A 277 -11.26 9.07 10.41
N THR A 278 -12.27 9.95 10.27
CA THR A 278 -12.05 11.38 10.00
C THR A 278 -11.37 12.03 11.19
N PHE A 279 -11.84 11.74 12.40
CA PHE A 279 -11.24 12.20 13.65
C PHE A 279 -9.80 11.70 13.77
N GLY A 280 -9.59 10.40 13.58
CA GLY A 280 -8.27 9.78 13.63
C GLY A 280 -7.29 10.40 12.64
N ARG A 281 -7.74 10.60 11.39
CA ARG A 281 -6.90 11.18 10.32
C ARG A 281 -6.52 12.63 10.61
N LEU A 282 -7.47 13.48 11.01
CA LEU A 282 -7.17 14.87 11.37
C LEU A 282 -6.23 14.94 12.56
N THR A 283 -6.47 14.12 13.59
CA THR A 283 -5.59 14.02 14.76
C THR A 283 -4.19 13.59 14.35
N TYR A 284 -4.07 12.54 13.55
CA TYR A 284 -2.78 12.02 13.07
C TYR A 284 -1.96 13.10 12.36
N PHE A 285 -2.54 13.78 11.37
CA PHE A 285 -1.82 14.81 10.63
C PHE A 285 -1.50 16.04 11.48
N THR A 286 -2.35 16.39 12.45
CA THR A 286 -2.03 17.47 13.38
C THR A 286 -0.86 17.12 14.28
N LEU A 287 -0.82 15.90 14.82
CA LEU A 287 0.31 15.43 15.61
C LEU A 287 1.59 15.39 14.78
N LEU A 288 1.53 14.85 13.56
CA LEU A 288 2.66 14.78 12.64
C LEU A 288 3.22 16.17 12.33
N PHE A 289 2.39 17.10 11.86
CA PHE A 289 2.87 18.43 11.49
C PHE A 289 3.34 19.24 12.71
N SER A 290 2.69 19.08 13.85
CA SER A 290 3.15 19.70 15.11
C SER A 290 4.51 19.16 15.53
N ALA A 291 4.74 17.84 15.42
CA ALA A 291 6.04 17.23 15.72
C ALA A 291 7.15 17.75 14.79
N LEU A 292 6.88 17.86 13.49
CA LEU A 292 7.83 18.44 12.53
C LEU A 292 8.13 19.91 12.84
N ALA A 293 7.11 20.69 13.24
CA ALA A 293 7.28 22.08 13.64
C ALA A 293 8.11 22.21 14.92
N TRP A 294 7.86 21.37 15.93
CA TRP A 294 8.67 21.30 17.15
C TRP A 294 10.12 20.93 16.87
N LEU A 295 10.36 19.92 16.04
CA LEU A 295 11.72 19.53 15.65
C LEU A 295 12.43 20.68 14.92
N THR A 296 11.73 21.39 14.03
CA THR A 296 12.26 22.57 13.34
C THR A 296 12.61 23.67 14.34
N TYR A 297 11.70 23.98 15.27
CA TYR A 297 11.90 25.01 16.29
C TYR A 297 13.08 24.69 17.22
N LEU A 298 13.21 23.44 17.67
CA LEU A 298 14.24 23.03 18.64
C LEU A 298 15.63 22.86 18.04
N THR A 299 15.73 22.47 16.77
CA THR A 299 17.02 22.14 16.14
C THR A 299 17.50 23.17 15.11
N GLY A 300 16.61 24.05 14.65
CA GLY A 300 16.87 24.95 13.51
C GLY A 300 16.95 24.25 12.16
N ALA A 301 16.91 22.91 12.10
CA ALA A 301 16.95 22.16 10.86
C ALA A 301 15.56 22.13 10.16
N PRO A 302 15.50 22.05 8.83
CA PRO A 302 14.23 22.16 8.09
C PRO A 302 13.46 20.83 8.05
N TRP A 303 12.95 20.35 9.19
CA TRP A 303 12.30 19.03 9.29
C TRP A 303 11.08 18.86 8.39
N ALA A 304 10.33 19.94 8.14
CA ALA A 304 9.24 19.91 7.16
C ALA A 304 9.74 19.61 5.74
N LEU A 305 10.92 20.13 5.37
CA LEU A 305 11.54 19.84 4.08
C LEU A 305 12.10 18.42 4.03
N TYR A 306 12.69 17.92 5.12
CA TYR A 306 13.10 16.51 5.21
C TYR A 306 11.90 15.57 5.05
N TYR A 307 10.77 15.87 5.69
CA TYR A 307 9.54 15.09 5.50
C TYR A 307 9.03 15.15 4.06
N LEU A 308 9.00 16.34 3.45
CA LEU A 308 8.61 16.48 2.04
C LEU A 308 9.53 15.64 1.13
N LEU A 309 10.84 15.73 1.32
CA LEU A 309 11.84 15.07 0.47
C LEU A 309 11.95 13.56 0.70
N LEU A 310 11.84 13.10 1.95
CA LEU A 310 12.10 11.70 2.32
C LEU A 310 10.81 10.91 2.57
N TRP A 311 9.65 11.55 2.65
CA TRP A 311 8.37 10.85 2.78
C TRP A 311 7.45 11.11 1.59
N VAL A 312 7.19 12.36 1.24
CA VAL A 312 6.21 12.70 0.19
C VAL A 312 6.76 12.46 -1.22
N VAL A 313 8.01 12.84 -1.51
CA VAL A 313 8.63 12.59 -2.83
C VAL A 313 8.70 11.09 -3.15
N PRO A 314 9.11 10.19 -2.23
CA PRO A 314 9.09 8.74 -2.47
C PRO A 314 7.70 8.20 -2.79
N LEU A 315 6.64 8.69 -2.13
CA LEU A 315 5.26 8.28 -2.40
C LEU A 315 4.85 8.52 -3.85
N VAL A 316 5.28 9.64 -4.44
CA VAL A 316 4.97 10.00 -5.83
C VAL A 316 5.97 9.47 -6.85
N THR A 317 7.05 8.83 -6.40
CA THR A 317 8.13 8.32 -7.24
C THR A 317 8.36 6.82 -7.00
N THR A 318 9.31 6.47 -6.15
CA THR A 318 9.82 5.11 -5.94
C THR A 318 8.78 4.17 -5.35
N PHE A 319 7.92 4.63 -4.43
CA PHE A 319 6.77 3.85 -3.96
C PHE A 319 5.82 3.48 -5.10
N ALA A 320 5.43 4.46 -5.92
CA ALA A 320 4.56 4.23 -7.07
C ALA A 320 5.21 3.27 -8.05
N PHE A 321 6.52 3.41 -8.29
CA PHE A 321 7.29 2.47 -9.11
C PHE A 321 7.22 1.03 -8.57
N PHE A 322 7.45 0.81 -7.26
CA PHE A 322 7.37 -0.54 -6.68
C PHE A 322 5.96 -1.13 -6.74
N MET A 323 4.93 -0.31 -6.52
CA MET A 323 3.54 -0.74 -6.70
C MET A 323 3.24 -1.19 -8.14
N ILE A 324 3.70 -0.42 -9.14
CA ILE A 324 3.54 -0.76 -10.57
C ILE A 324 4.31 -2.03 -10.93
N LEU A 325 5.56 -2.13 -10.50
CA LEU A 325 6.43 -3.25 -10.83
C LEU A 325 5.90 -4.56 -10.24
N ARG A 326 5.42 -4.52 -8.99
CA ARG A 326 4.79 -5.67 -8.34
C ARG A 326 3.55 -6.12 -9.12
N GLU A 327 2.67 -5.18 -9.44
CA GLU A 327 1.41 -5.46 -10.17
C GLU A 327 1.69 -6.12 -11.52
N GLU A 328 2.65 -5.61 -12.30
CA GLU A 328 3.01 -6.21 -13.58
C GLU A 328 3.58 -7.61 -13.44
N LEU A 329 4.42 -7.86 -12.43
CA LEU A 329 5.01 -9.18 -12.22
C LEU A 329 3.98 -10.20 -11.71
N GLN A 330 3.00 -9.76 -10.92
CA GLN A 330 1.96 -10.62 -10.35
C GLN A 330 0.81 -10.91 -11.33
N HIS A 331 0.35 -9.90 -12.07
CA HIS A 331 -0.86 -9.95 -12.90
C HIS A 331 -0.62 -9.71 -14.39
N GLY A 332 0.53 -9.15 -14.79
CA GLY A 332 0.75 -8.68 -16.16
C GLY A 332 0.58 -9.77 -17.21
N ASP A 333 -0.44 -9.65 -18.05
CA ASP A 333 -0.80 -10.65 -19.08
C ASP A 333 -1.02 -12.06 -18.50
N ALA A 334 -1.43 -12.15 -17.23
CA ALA A 334 -1.85 -13.40 -16.61
C ALA A 334 -3.25 -13.78 -17.13
N GLY A 335 -3.56 -15.08 -17.10
CA GLY A 335 -4.83 -15.61 -17.62
C GLY A 335 -6.03 -15.22 -16.74
N ARG A 336 -7.20 -15.82 -16.98
CA ARG A 336 -8.39 -15.66 -16.11
C ARG A 336 -8.76 -16.93 -15.34
N GLY A 337 -7.96 -17.98 -15.48
CA GLY A 337 -8.16 -19.22 -14.75
C GLY A 337 -7.66 -19.09 -13.31
N ARG A 338 -8.36 -19.71 -12.36
CA ARG A 338 -8.11 -19.60 -10.91
C ARG A 338 -6.71 -20.00 -10.41
N PHE A 339 -5.90 -20.65 -11.25
CA PHE A 339 -4.50 -21.01 -10.96
C PHE A 339 -3.47 -20.24 -11.82
N GLN A 340 -3.95 -19.39 -12.73
CA GLN A 340 -3.16 -18.73 -13.78
C GLN A 340 -3.45 -17.23 -13.86
N ASP A 341 -4.35 -16.72 -13.02
CA ASP A 341 -4.71 -15.30 -12.92
C ASP A 341 -3.64 -14.47 -12.22
N THR A 342 -2.76 -15.13 -11.48
CA THR A 342 -1.69 -14.53 -10.71
C THR A 342 -0.46 -15.43 -10.68
N ARG A 343 0.71 -14.82 -10.44
CA ARG A 343 2.01 -15.53 -10.46
C ARG A 343 2.68 -15.60 -9.10
N ASN A 344 3.42 -16.68 -8.87
CA ASN A 344 4.36 -16.80 -7.77
C ASN A 344 5.77 -16.34 -8.17
N PHE A 345 6.48 -15.76 -7.21
CA PHE A 345 7.89 -15.36 -7.28
C PHE A 345 8.67 -15.94 -6.09
N GLU A 346 9.51 -16.93 -6.37
CA GLU A 346 10.37 -17.58 -5.37
C GLU A 346 11.86 -17.19 -5.48
N GLY A 347 12.18 -16.28 -6.40
CA GLY A 347 13.56 -15.93 -6.76
C GLY A 347 14.29 -15.02 -5.75
N ASN A 348 15.08 -14.09 -6.29
CA ASN A 348 16.10 -13.31 -5.58
C ASN A 348 15.59 -12.64 -4.26
N PRO A 349 16.29 -12.81 -3.12
CA PRO A 349 15.89 -12.22 -1.83
C PRO A 349 15.76 -10.69 -1.82
N LEU A 350 16.58 -9.96 -2.58
CA LEU A 350 16.47 -8.50 -2.69
C LEU A 350 15.20 -8.08 -3.43
N ILE A 351 14.82 -8.81 -4.48
CA ILE A 351 13.56 -8.57 -5.19
C ILE A 351 12.39 -8.90 -4.27
N ARG A 352 12.45 -10.01 -3.51
CA ARG A 352 11.44 -10.31 -2.49
C ARG A 352 11.37 -9.24 -1.41
N PHE A 353 12.51 -8.67 -1.00
CA PHE A 353 12.54 -7.61 -0.01
C PHE A 353 11.89 -6.31 -0.51
N ALA A 354 12.17 -5.90 -1.76
CA ALA A 354 11.75 -4.62 -2.31
C ALA A 354 10.37 -4.67 -3.02
N VAL A 355 10.15 -5.70 -3.83
CA VAL A 355 9.01 -5.82 -4.75
C VAL A 355 7.94 -6.77 -4.23
N PHE A 356 8.29 -7.84 -3.50
CA PHE A 356 7.32 -8.81 -2.98
C PHE A 356 7.39 -9.01 -1.45
N PRO A 357 7.32 -7.91 -0.67
CA PRO A 357 7.46 -8.02 0.77
C PRO A 357 6.24 -8.69 1.40
N MET A 358 6.36 -9.12 2.66
CA MET A 358 5.28 -9.77 3.42
C MET A 358 4.67 -10.94 2.66
N GLY A 359 5.50 -11.92 2.26
CA GLY A 359 5.00 -13.16 1.63
C GLY A 359 4.35 -12.99 0.26
N MET A 360 4.25 -11.77 -0.30
CA MET A 360 3.60 -11.48 -1.58
C MET A 360 4.31 -12.07 -2.81
N GLY A 361 5.41 -12.79 -2.62
CA GLY A 361 5.96 -13.69 -3.63
C GLY A 361 5.03 -14.87 -3.87
N TYR A 362 4.21 -15.26 -2.89
CA TYR A 362 3.20 -16.30 -2.99
C TYR A 362 1.83 -15.68 -3.30
N HIS A 363 1.75 -14.90 -4.38
CA HIS A 363 0.55 -14.12 -4.72
C HIS A 363 -0.61 -14.99 -5.20
N LEU A 364 -0.33 -16.10 -5.89
CA LEU A 364 -1.39 -17.04 -6.28
C LEU A 364 -2.04 -17.72 -5.07
N PRO A 365 -1.29 -18.28 -4.09
CA PRO A 365 -1.86 -18.72 -2.82
C PRO A 365 -2.69 -17.64 -2.12
N HIS A 366 -2.24 -16.39 -2.16
CA HIS A 366 -2.98 -15.25 -1.63
C HIS A 366 -4.34 -15.07 -2.33
N HIS A 367 -4.40 -15.06 -3.66
CA HIS A 367 -5.68 -14.97 -4.39
C HIS A 367 -6.61 -16.17 -4.16
N LEU A 368 -6.04 -17.37 -4.02
CA LEU A 368 -6.82 -18.57 -3.70
C LEU A 368 -7.42 -18.50 -2.30
N PHE A 369 -6.68 -17.96 -1.32
CA PHE A 369 -7.04 -17.93 0.09
C PHE A 369 -6.62 -16.61 0.79
N PRO A 370 -7.24 -15.47 0.48
CA PRO A 370 -6.75 -14.13 0.88
C PRO A 370 -6.86 -13.84 2.39
N MET A 371 -7.56 -14.70 3.12
CA MET A 371 -7.67 -14.64 4.59
C MET A 371 -6.49 -15.30 5.31
N VAL A 372 -5.55 -15.94 4.59
CA VAL A 372 -4.34 -16.51 5.17
C VAL A 372 -3.32 -15.38 5.39
N PRO A 373 -2.89 -15.11 6.64
CA PRO A 373 -1.94 -14.05 6.91
C PRO A 373 -0.61 -14.26 6.19
N HIS A 374 0.08 -13.17 5.85
CA HIS A 374 1.31 -13.18 5.07
C HIS A 374 2.41 -14.13 5.59
N TYR A 375 2.54 -14.26 6.91
CA TYR A 375 3.53 -15.13 7.55
C TYR A 375 3.21 -16.63 7.44
N HIS A 376 2.03 -16.98 6.93
CA HIS A 376 1.64 -18.36 6.61
C HIS A 376 1.58 -18.64 5.10
N LEU A 377 1.78 -17.64 4.23
CA LEU A 377 1.64 -17.83 2.77
C LEU A 377 2.65 -18.83 2.20
N GLN A 378 3.87 -18.90 2.75
CA GLN A 378 4.84 -19.92 2.34
C GLN A 378 4.36 -21.33 2.69
N GLN A 379 3.83 -21.52 3.90
CA GLN A 379 3.30 -22.81 4.34
C GLN A 379 2.09 -23.22 3.50
N LEU A 380 1.23 -22.25 3.15
CA LEU A 380 0.11 -22.45 2.25
C LEU A 380 0.59 -22.86 0.85
N HIS A 381 1.63 -22.19 0.32
CA HIS A 381 2.19 -22.54 -0.97
C HIS A 381 2.70 -23.99 -0.99
N THR A 382 3.49 -24.40 0.01
CA THR A 382 3.96 -25.79 0.14
C THR A 382 2.82 -26.79 0.29
N LEU A 383 1.76 -26.43 1.04
CA LEU A 383 0.56 -27.25 1.15
C LEU A 383 -0.12 -27.43 -0.22
N LEU A 384 -0.25 -26.37 -1.01
CA LEU A 384 -0.90 -26.45 -2.31
C LEU A 384 -0.05 -27.21 -3.35
N GLN A 385 1.28 -27.12 -3.27
CA GLN A 385 2.20 -27.91 -4.10
C GLN A 385 1.99 -29.43 -3.96
N SER A 386 1.44 -29.93 -2.85
CA SER A 386 1.10 -31.36 -2.74
C SER A 386 -0.11 -31.78 -3.57
N THR A 387 -0.81 -30.84 -4.20
CA THR A 387 -1.94 -31.12 -5.11
C THR A 387 -1.46 -31.10 -6.55
N GLU A 388 -1.84 -32.13 -7.33
CA GLU A 388 -1.42 -32.27 -8.73
C GLU A 388 -1.87 -31.07 -9.58
N VAL A 389 -3.06 -30.54 -9.32
CA VAL A 389 -3.62 -29.40 -10.06
C VAL A 389 -2.78 -28.15 -9.86
N TYR A 390 -2.48 -27.79 -8.61
CA TYR A 390 -1.69 -26.60 -8.31
C TYR A 390 -0.25 -26.75 -8.80
N SER A 391 0.40 -27.90 -8.51
CA SER A 391 1.79 -28.14 -8.92
C SER A 391 2.00 -28.05 -10.43
N ARG A 392 0.99 -28.37 -11.25
CA ARG A 392 1.08 -28.31 -12.71
C ARG A 392 0.64 -26.99 -13.33
N GLN A 393 -0.28 -26.28 -12.70
CA GLN A 393 -0.94 -25.11 -13.31
C GLN A 393 -0.53 -23.79 -12.68
N ALA A 394 0.02 -23.79 -11.46
CA ALA A 394 0.43 -22.57 -10.78
C ALA A 394 1.41 -21.78 -11.66
N ALA A 395 1.01 -20.56 -12.01
CA ALA A 395 1.84 -19.70 -12.82
C ALA A 395 3.04 -19.17 -12.00
N GLY A 396 4.24 -19.33 -12.55
CA GLY A 396 5.47 -18.75 -12.02
C GLY A 396 5.90 -17.53 -12.82
N VAL A 397 6.73 -16.66 -12.24
CA VAL A 397 7.28 -15.48 -12.93
C VAL A 397 8.16 -15.85 -14.12
N GLU A 398 8.65 -17.10 -14.22
CA GLU A 398 9.37 -17.58 -15.40
C GLU A 398 8.55 -17.44 -16.70
N GLN A 399 7.22 -17.52 -16.62
CA GLN A 399 6.32 -17.35 -17.78
C GLN A 399 6.37 -15.94 -18.40
N ILE A 400 6.91 -14.95 -17.69
CA ILE A 400 7.10 -13.60 -18.21
C ILE A 400 8.22 -13.57 -19.24
N PHE A 401 9.24 -14.39 -19.05
CA PHE A 401 10.45 -14.36 -19.85
C PHE A 401 10.40 -15.44 -20.94
N HIS A 402 11.07 -15.18 -22.07
CA HIS A 402 11.30 -16.26 -23.04
C HIS A 402 12.09 -17.38 -22.37
N THR A 403 11.57 -18.60 -22.41
CA THR A 403 12.40 -19.80 -22.34
C THR A 403 13.06 -19.91 -23.71
N GLU A 404 14.33 -19.53 -23.81
CA GLU A 404 15.17 -19.88 -24.96
C GLU A 404 15.49 -21.38 -24.95
#